data_AF-A0A395SLC8-F1
#
_entry.id   AF-A0A395SLC8-F1
#
_cell.length_a   1.000
_cell.length_b   1.000
_cell.length_c   1.000
_cell.angle_alpha   90.00
_cell.angle_beta   90.00
_cell.angle_gamma   90.00
#
_symmetry.space_group_name_H-M   'P 1'
#
loop_
_entity.id
_entity.type
_entity.pdbx_description
1 polymer ?
#
loop_
_entity_poly.entity_id
_entity_poly.type
_entity_poly.pdbx_seq_one_letter_code
_entity_poly.pdbx_strand_id
1 'polypeptide(L)'
;MADLLILSIVLDATQLISKPELQKGTFNKAFSNAAMHWILRPEETRAQFFDGVYAALAPGGTFAFEMGGLGNVSEMRAAILSAVARRVGLETALAADPWFFPDETWITSALEAAGFKVERAEREWRPTPADKGGVEGWVKLMGSQLLDAVTDEKEREEVTQECSNVLREVCRNPGGGETISYVRLRAIARKPE
;
A
#
# COMPACT_ATOMS: atom_id res chain seq x y z
N MET A 1 -19.58 6.49 18.45
CA MET A 1 -19.00 5.15 18.20
C MET A 1 -19.47 4.25 19.31
N ALA A 2 -20.37 3.32 18.99
CA ALA A 2 -20.60 2.15 19.82
C ALA A 2 -20.08 0.98 18.99
N ASP A 3 -18.99 0.35 19.43
CA ASP A 3 -18.63 -1.02 19.06
C ASP A 3 -17.70 -1.55 20.15
N LEU A 4 -18.14 -2.66 20.76
CA LEU A 4 -17.46 -3.39 21.81
C LEU A 4 -16.37 -4.26 21.14
N LEU A 5 -15.10 -3.86 21.25
CA LEU A 5 -13.94 -4.66 20.83
C LEU A 5 -13.40 -5.47 22.01
N ILE A 6 -13.48 -6.80 21.93
CA ILE A 6 -12.75 -7.70 22.83
C ILE A 6 -11.44 -8.09 22.13
N LEU A 7 -10.32 -7.60 22.68
CA LEU A 7 -8.91 -7.78 22.30
C LEU A 7 -8.40 -6.91 21.13
N SER A 8 -7.98 -5.67 21.42
CA SER A 8 -7.12 -4.90 20.50
C SER A 8 -5.65 -5.02 20.91
N ILE A 9 -4.88 -5.82 20.18
CA ILE A 9 -3.42 -5.72 20.16
C ILE A 9 -3.07 -4.75 19.02
N VAL A 10 -2.45 -3.62 19.35
CA VAL A 10 -1.92 -2.68 18.35
C VAL A 10 -0.44 -2.99 18.18
N LEU A 11 -0.03 -3.26 16.94
CA LEU A 11 1.33 -3.65 16.59
C LEU A 11 1.67 -3.10 15.20
N ASP A 12 2.94 -2.71 15.02
CA ASP A 12 3.51 -2.53 13.69
C ASP A 12 3.55 -3.87 12.95
N ALA A 13 2.84 -3.96 11.83
CA ALA A 13 2.73 -5.18 11.06
C ALA A 13 4.09 -5.70 10.53
N THR A 14 5.11 -4.84 10.40
CA THR A 14 6.49 -5.27 10.06
C THR A 14 7.14 -6.08 11.19
N GLN A 15 6.58 -6.03 12.40
CA GLN A 15 7.08 -6.67 13.60
C GLN A 15 6.16 -7.81 14.09
N LEU A 16 5.29 -8.37 13.25
CA LEU A 16 4.33 -9.43 13.64
C LEU A 16 4.97 -10.58 14.43
N ILE A 17 6.11 -11.10 13.96
CA ILE A 17 6.80 -12.23 14.62
C ILE A 17 7.38 -11.88 16.00
N SER A 18 7.52 -10.59 16.33
CA SER A 18 8.03 -10.15 17.65
C SER A 18 7.01 -10.34 18.77
N LYS A 19 5.78 -10.75 18.45
CA LYS A 19 4.67 -10.98 19.38
C LYS A 19 4.31 -12.45 19.46
N PRO A 20 4.92 -13.22 20.39
CA PRO A 20 4.69 -14.67 20.51
C PRO A 20 3.22 -15.06 20.70
N GLU A 21 2.40 -14.19 21.26
CA GLU A 21 0.96 -14.38 21.42
C GLU A 21 0.21 -14.46 20.09
N LEU A 22 0.71 -13.78 19.05
CA LEU A 22 0.17 -13.84 17.70
C LEU A 22 0.73 -15.04 16.92
N GLN A 23 1.80 -15.69 17.37
CA GLN A 23 2.49 -16.77 16.65
C GLN A 23 2.01 -18.18 17.07
N LYS A 24 0.76 -18.29 17.51
CA LYS A 24 0.22 -19.53 18.12
C LYS A 24 -0.68 -20.35 17.19
N GLY A 25 -0.94 -19.89 15.97
CA GLY A 25 -1.86 -20.56 15.06
C GLY A 25 -3.30 -20.61 15.57
N THR A 26 -3.77 -19.56 16.25
CA THR A 26 -5.11 -19.53 16.88
C THR A 26 -6.16 -18.83 16.03
N PHE A 27 -5.76 -18.15 14.95
CA PHE A 27 -6.68 -17.38 14.11
C PHE A 27 -7.16 -18.21 12.93
N ASN A 28 -8.47 -18.23 12.68
CA ASN A 28 -9.02 -18.93 11.51
C ASN A 28 -8.96 -18.08 10.24
N LYS A 29 -8.87 -16.76 10.39
CA LYS A 29 -8.85 -15.78 9.30
C LYS A 29 -7.92 -14.62 9.63
N ALA A 30 -7.18 -14.16 8.63
CA ALA A 30 -6.42 -12.93 8.63
C ALA A 30 -6.90 -12.09 7.44
N PHE A 31 -7.05 -10.78 7.66
CA PHE A 31 -7.53 -9.85 6.64
C PHE A 31 -6.69 -8.58 6.63
N SER A 32 -6.36 -8.08 5.44
CA SER A 32 -5.71 -6.79 5.27
C SER A 32 -6.32 -6.03 4.09
N ASN A 33 -6.64 -4.76 4.27
CA ASN A 33 -7.18 -3.92 3.21
C ASN A 33 -6.43 -2.59 3.14
N ALA A 34 -6.02 -2.21 1.93
CA ALA A 34 -5.41 -0.92 1.64
C ALA A 34 -4.19 -0.56 2.52
N ALA A 35 -3.48 -1.56 3.07
CA ALA A 35 -2.36 -1.33 3.99
C ALA A 35 -1.04 -1.97 3.55
N MET A 36 -1.07 -3.16 2.93
CA MET A 36 0.16 -3.94 2.66
C MET A 36 1.17 -3.25 1.74
N HIS A 37 0.76 -2.30 0.91
CA HIS A 37 1.70 -1.57 0.04
C HIS A 37 2.58 -0.59 0.82
N TRP A 38 2.21 -0.22 2.04
CA TRP A 38 3.06 0.50 2.99
C TRP A 38 3.90 -0.49 3.80
N ILE A 39 3.27 -1.55 4.31
CA ILE A 39 3.91 -2.56 5.18
C ILE A 39 5.05 -3.29 4.45
N LEU A 40 4.86 -3.62 3.17
CA LEU A 40 5.82 -4.34 2.34
C LEU A 40 6.85 -3.41 1.69
N ARG A 41 6.87 -2.11 2.03
CA ARG A 41 7.86 -1.19 1.44
C ARG A 41 9.31 -1.54 1.84
N PRO A 42 9.64 -1.79 3.11
CA PRO A 42 10.97 -2.26 3.50
C PRO A 42 11.16 -3.70 2.98
N GLU A 43 12.21 -3.95 2.23
CA GLU A 43 12.45 -5.26 1.60
C GLU A 43 12.79 -6.33 2.64
N GLU A 44 13.56 -5.92 3.64
CA GLU A 44 14.09 -6.74 4.72
C GLU A 44 13.01 -7.35 5.62
N THR A 45 11.80 -6.77 5.66
CA THR A 45 10.68 -7.26 6.49
C THR A 45 9.60 -8.01 5.71
N ARG A 46 9.68 -8.08 4.37
CA ARG A 46 8.61 -8.67 3.54
C ARG A 46 8.36 -10.14 3.86
N ALA A 47 9.41 -10.96 3.83
CA ALA A 47 9.29 -12.40 4.09
C ALA A 47 8.74 -12.64 5.50
N GLN A 48 9.30 -11.95 6.49
CA GLN A 48 8.88 -11.99 7.89
C GLN A 48 7.40 -11.62 8.08
N PHE A 49 6.87 -10.66 7.32
CA PHE A 49 5.45 -10.34 7.37
C PHE A 49 4.59 -11.55 6.96
N PHE A 50 4.90 -12.21 5.84
CA PHE A 50 4.14 -13.38 5.39
C PHE A 50 4.30 -14.57 6.34
N ASP A 51 5.50 -14.83 6.85
CA ASP A 51 5.77 -15.87 7.85
C ASP A 51 4.96 -15.63 9.14
N GLY A 52 4.90 -14.37 9.59
CA GLY A 52 4.12 -13.99 10.76
C GLY A 52 2.62 -14.17 10.58
N VAL A 53 2.08 -13.83 9.41
CA VAL A 53 0.65 -14.09 9.08
C VAL A 53 0.39 -15.61 9.01
N TYR A 54 1.30 -16.36 8.40
CA TYR A 54 1.19 -17.82 8.30
C TYR A 54 1.22 -18.49 9.68
N ALA A 55 2.13 -18.09 10.56
CA ALA A 55 2.24 -18.61 11.92
C ALA A 55 1.06 -18.21 12.81
N ALA A 56 0.43 -17.06 12.55
CA ALA A 56 -0.78 -16.65 13.27
C ALA A 56 -2.01 -17.50 12.94
N LEU A 57 -2.08 -18.04 11.72
CA LEU A 57 -3.22 -18.82 11.27
C LEU A 57 -3.18 -20.26 11.78
N ALA A 58 -4.34 -20.76 12.20
CA ALA A 58 -4.57 -22.19 12.43
C ALA A 58 -4.40 -22.97 11.11
N PRO A 59 -4.12 -24.29 11.17
CA PRO A 59 -4.24 -25.16 10.00
C PRO A 59 -5.61 -24.99 9.33
N GLY A 60 -5.64 -24.97 8.00
CA GLY A 60 -6.85 -24.67 7.24
C GLY A 60 -7.31 -23.20 7.33
N GLY A 61 -6.53 -22.29 7.91
CA GLY A 61 -6.84 -20.86 8.03
C GLY A 61 -6.75 -20.10 6.70
N THR A 62 -7.48 -18.97 6.59
CA THR A 62 -7.48 -18.12 5.37
C THR A 62 -6.77 -16.81 5.61
N PHE A 63 -5.89 -16.42 4.70
CA PHE A 63 -5.44 -15.04 4.53
C PHE A 63 -6.09 -14.42 3.30
N ALA A 64 -6.81 -13.32 3.46
CA ALA A 64 -7.41 -12.57 2.36
C ALA A 64 -6.99 -11.11 2.43
N PHE A 65 -6.58 -10.54 1.30
CA PHE A 65 -6.20 -9.11 1.29
C PHE A 65 -6.47 -8.41 -0.03
N GLU A 66 -6.52 -7.09 0.04
CA GLU A 66 -6.49 -6.17 -1.09
C GLU A 66 -5.48 -5.03 -0.82
N MET A 67 -4.59 -4.76 -1.78
CA MET A 67 -3.57 -3.71 -1.69
C MET A 67 -3.38 -3.00 -3.04
N GLY A 68 -2.56 -1.94 -3.08
CA GLY A 68 -2.11 -1.37 -4.36
C GLY A 68 -1.26 -2.39 -5.11
N GLY A 69 -1.62 -2.70 -6.35
CA GLY A 69 -0.85 -3.57 -7.24
C GLY A 69 0.02 -2.79 -8.22
N LEU A 70 0.89 -3.48 -8.95
CA LEU A 70 1.70 -2.89 -10.02
C LEU A 70 0.79 -2.11 -10.99
N GLY A 71 1.11 -0.83 -11.19
CA GLY A 71 0.32 0.13 -11.97
C GLY A 71 -0.56 1.07 -11.13
N ASN A 72 -0.67 0.83 -9.82
CA ASN A 72 -1.51 1.63 -8.93
C ASN A 72 -1.04 3.09 -8.89
N VAL A 73 -1.98 4.02 -9.14
CA VAL A 73 -1.78 5.49 -9.07
C VAL A 73 -0.53 5.97 -9.82
N SER A 74 -0.22 5.33 -10.95
CA SER A 74 1.02 5.58 -11.70
C SER A 74 1.22 7.04 -12.06
N GLU A 75 0.14 7.73 -12.44
CA GLU A 75 0.11 9.16 -12.74
C GLU A 75 0.47 9.99 -11.51
N MET A 76 -0.15 9.70 -10.36
CA MET A 76 0.09 10.41 -9.10
C MET A 76 1.54 10.22 -8.64
N ARG A 77 2.00 8.96 -8.62
CA ARG A 77 3.35 8.60 -8.20
C ARG A 77 4.40 9.22 -9.13
N ALA A 78 4.20 9.16 -10.45
CA ALA A 78 5.14 9.73 -11.41
C ALA A 78 5.25 11.26 -11.27
N ALA A 79 4.12 11.97 -11.10
CA ALA A 79 4.11 13.42 -10.95
C ALA A 79 4.82 13.87 -9.66
N ILE A 80 4.49 13.23 -8.53
CA ILE A 80 5.11 13.56 -7.23
C ILE A 80 6.60 13.22 -7.26
N LEU A 81 6.95 11.99 -7.67
CA LEU A 81 8.34 11.54 -7.70
C LEU A 81 9.20 12.42 -8.61
N SER A 82 8.70 12.80 -9.79
CA SER A 82 9.42 13.68 -10.71
C SER A 82 9.65 15.07 -10.10
N ALA A 83 8.63 15.67 -9.49
CA ALA A 83 8.73 17.00 -8.90
C ALA A 83 9.68 17.04 -7.70
N VAL A 84 9.57 16.06 -6.80
CA VAL A 84 10.47 15.89 -5.65
C VAL A 84 11.91 15.62 -6.11
N ALA A 85 12.12 14.69 -7.04
CA ALA A 85 13.45 14.32 -7.52
C ALA A 85 14.22 15.48 -8.16
N ARG A 86 13.54 16.48 -8.73
CA ARG A 86 14.20 17.69 -9.23
C ARG A 86 14.76 18.60 -8.14
N ARG A 87 14.32 18.46 -6.89
CA ARG A 87 14.81 19.26 -5.76
C ARG A 87 15.86 18.51 -4.96
N VAL A 88 15.65 17.21 -4.73
CA VAL A 88 16.49 16.41 -3.81
C VAL A 88 17.28 15.29 -4.48
N GLY A 89 17.15 15.13 -5.80
CA GLY A 89 17.72 14.02 -6.55
C GLY A 89 16.83 12.76 -6.54
N LEU A 90 16.96 11.93 -7.57
CA LEU A 90 16.12 10.74 -7.75
C LEU A 90 16.35 9.69 -6.65
N GLU A 91 17.60 9.51 -6.20
CA GLU A 91 17.93 8.54 -5.15
C GLU A 91 17.22 8.87 -3.83
N THR A 92 17.33 10.12 -3.36
CA THR A 92 16.64 10.61 -2.16
C THR A 92 15.13 10.49 -2.30
N ALA A 93 14.57 10.83 -3.45
CA ALA A 93 13.14 10.74 -3.70
C ALA A 93 12.64 9.29 -3.69
N LEU A 94 13.38 8.34 -4.29
CA LEU A 94 13.03 6.91 -4.26
C LEU A 94 13.16 6.30 -2.85
N ALA A 95 14.11 6.78 -2.04
CA ALA A 95 14.23 6.37 -0.64
C ALA A 95 13.00 6.80 0.17
N ALA A 96 12.42 7.96 -0.13
CA ALA A 96 11.22 8.50 0.51
C ALA A 96 9.89 7.97 -0.05
N ASP A 97 9.90 7.35 -1.25
CA ASP A 97 8.71 6.73 -1.84
C ASP A 97 8.19 5.62 -0.93
N PRO A 98 6.98 5.73 -0.36
CA PRO A 98 6.55 4.86 0.72
C PRO A 98 5.87 3.58 0.23
N TRP A 99 5.79 3.35 -1.08
CA TRP A 99 4.94 2.31 -1.64
C TRP A 99 5.71 1.17 -2.29
N PHE A 100 5.20 -0.04 -2.08
CA PHE A 100 5.54 -1.23 -2.85
C PHE A 100 4.29 -1.78 -3.55
N PHE A 101 4.36 -1.86 -4.88
CA PHE A 101 3.24 -2.25 -5.75
C PHE A 101 3.62 -3.50 -6.58
N PRO A 102 3.46 -4.72 -6.04
CA PRO A 102 3.78 -5.96 -6.73
C PRO A 102 2.69 -6.37 -7.74
N ASP A 103 3.02 -7.32 -8.60
CA ASP A 103 2.06 -8.01 -9.46
C ASP A 103 1.61 -9.36 -8.88
N GLU A 104 0.76 -10.07 -9.63
CA GLU A 104 0.23 -11.37 -9.24
C GLU A 104 1.33 -12.42 -9.09
N THR A 105 2.33 -12.39 -9.98
CA THR A 105 3.44 -13.35 -9.97
C THR A 105 4.25 -13.19 -8.69
N TRP A 106 4.67 -11.96 -8.38
CA TRP A 106 5.45 -11.67 -7.18
C TRP A 106 4.70 -12.07 -5.91
N ILE A 107 3.43 -11.69 -5.78
CA ILE A 107 2.66 -11.97 -4.56
C ILE A 107 2.37 -13.46 -4.39
N THR A 108 2.13 -14.17 -5.49
CA THR A 108 1.92 -15.63 -5.48
C THR A 108 3.18 -16.32 -4.98
N SER A 109 4.34 -15.98 -5.53
CA SER A 109 5.62 -16.53 -5.09
C SER A 109 5.92 -16.22 -3.62
N ALA A 110 5.64 -15.01 -3.15
CA ALA A 110 5.86 -14.63 -1.75
C ALA A 110 4.96 -15.43 -0.78
N LEU A 111 3.69 -15.64 -1.14
CA LEU A 111 2.75 -16.43 -0.35
C LEU A 111 3.14 -17.91 -0.31
N GLU A 112 3.51 -18.48 -1.46
CA GLU A 112 3.95 -19.88 -1.57
C GLU A 112 5.25 -20.12 -0.81
N ALA A 113 6.20 -19.17 -0.86
CA ALA A 113 7.43 -19.24 -0.09
C ALA A 113 7.19 -19.29 1.44
N ALA A 114 6.15 -18.61 1.93
CA ALA A 114 5.71 -18.69 3.33
C ALA A 114 4.90 -19.95 3.66
N GLY A 115 4.59 -20.80 2.68
CA GLY A 115 3.88 -22.07 2.85
C GLY A 115 2.38 -22.02 2.59
N PHE A 116 1.84 -20.89 2.11
CA PHE A 116 0.43 -20.83 1.73
C PHE A 116 0.15 -21.56 0.41
N LYS A 117 -1.05 -22.13 0.29
CA LYS A 117 -1.67 -22.46 -1.00
C LYS A 117 -2.45 -21.25 -1.51
N VAL A 118 -2.05 -20.67 -2.63
CA VAL A 118 -2.76 -19.54 -3.25
C VAL A 118 -3.98 -20.06 -4.00
N GLU A 119 -5.17 -19.57 -3.64
CA GLU A 119 -6.44 -19.91 -4.31
C GLU A 119 -6.79 -18.90 -5.40
N ARG A 120 -6.42 -17.64 -5.20
CA ARG A 120 -6.68 -16.54 -6.14
C ARG A 120 -5.64 -15.45 -5.96
N ALA A 121 -5.15 -14.88 -7.06
CA ALA A 121 -4.38 -13.64 -7.10
C ALA A 121 -4.72 -12.91 -8.39
N GLU A 122 -5.16 -11.66 -8.30
CA GLU A 122 -5.54 -10.87 -9.49
C GLU A 122 -5.39 -9.37 -9.24
N ARG A 123 -5.08 -8.63 -10.32
CA ARG A 123 -5.17 -7.17 -10.34
C ARG A 123 -6.40 -6.67 -11.09
N GLU A 124 -7.01 -5.64 -10.54
CA GLU A 124 -8.15 -4.94 -11.11
C GLU A 124 -7.85 -3.45 -11.20
N TRP A 125 -8.02 -2.87 -12.39
CA TRP A 125 -8.06 -1.41 -12.53
C TRP A 125 -9.38 -0.89 -11.98
N ARG A 126 -9.31 -0.03 -10.96
CA ARG A 126 -10.47 0.50 -10.24
C ARG A 126 -10.37 2.04 -10.17
N PRO A 127 -10.63 2.73 -11.29
CA PRO A 127 -10.59 4.19 -11.31
C PRO A 127 -11.59 4.74 -10.29
N THR A 128 -11.13 5.65 -9.43
CA THR A 128 -11.94 6.20 -8.34
C THR A 128 -12.03 7.72 -8.50
N PRO A 129 -13.22 8.33 -8.46
CA PRO A 129 -13.35 9.77 -8.38
C PRO A 129 -12.57 10.33 -7.20
N ALA A 130 -11.82 11.41 -7.40
CA ALA A 130 -11.19 12.13 -6.31
C ALA A 130 -12.27 12.68 -5.35
N ASP A 131 -11.91 12.83 -4.08
CA ASP A 131 -12.80 13.41 -3.09
C ASP A 131 -12.89 14.94 -3.23
N LYS A 132 -13.47 15.61 -2.22
CA LYS A 132 -13.59 17.08 -2.23
C LYS A 132 -12.25 17.81 -2.31
N GLY A 133 -11.15 17.19 -1.86
CA GLY A 133 -9.81 17.76 -1.94
C GLY A 133 -9.16 17.58 -3.30
N GLY A 134 -9.75 16.79 -4.19
CA GLY A 134 -9.20 16.51 -5.52
C GLY A 134 -7.84 15.83 -5.46
N VAL A 135 -7.11 15.91 -6.57
CA VAL A 135 -5.74 15.39 -6.70
C VAL A 135 -4.76 16.09 -5.76
N GLU A 136 -4.95 17.39 -5.48
CA GLU A 136 -4.07 18.12 -4.55
C GLU A 136 -4.22 17.61 -3.11
N GLY A 137 -5.46 17.42 -2.65
CA GLY A 137 -5.73 16.82 -1.35
C GLY A 137 -5.14 15.41 -1.24
N TRP A 138 -5.25 14.63 -2.32
CA TRP A 138 -4.63 13.32 -2.41
C TRP A 138 -3.09 13.39 -2.33
N VAL A 139 -2.46 14.29 -3.09
CA VAL A 139 -1.00 14.52 -3.08
C VAL A 139 -0.52 14.86 -1.68
N LYS A 140 -1.17 15.81 -1.01
CA LYS A 140 -0.81 16.25 0.35
C LYS A 140 -0.97 15.12 1.38
N LEU A 141 -2.00 14.30 1.25
CA LEU A 141 -2.30 13.24 2.23
C LEU A 141 -1.47 11.98 1.98
N MET A 142 -1.56 11.42 0.78
CA MET A 142 -0.97 10.12 0.43
C MET A 142 0.50 10.27 0.05
N GLY A 143 0.87 11.36 -0.63
CA GLY A 143 2.25 11.64 -1.05
C GLY A 143 3.12 12.32 0.00
N SER A 144 2.64 12.49 1.24
CA SER A 144 3.31 13.28 2.28
C SER A 144 4.76 12.87 2.51
N GLN A 145 5.06 11.56 2.60
CA GLN A 145 6.43 11.08 2.81
C GLN A 145 7.40 11.48 1.67
N LEU A 146 6.93 11.47 0.42
CA LEU A 146 7.70 11.97 -0.71
C LEU A 146 7.91 13.49 -0.64
N LEU A 147 6.87 14.23 -0.27
CA LEU A 147 6.94 15.69 -0.14
C LEU A 147 7.88 16.11 1.00
N ASP A 148 7.89 15.36 2.11
CA ASP A 148 8.73 15.63 3.29
C ASP A 148 10.23 15.38 3.02
N ALA A 149 10.58 14.72 1.92
CA ALA A 149 11.97 14.68 1.46
C ALA A 149 12.49 16.08 1.07
N VAL A 150 11.58 16.98 0.63
CA VAL A 150 11.89 18.40 0.38
C VAL A 150 11.76 19.15 1.71
N THR A 151 12.90 19.45 2.32
CA THR A 151 12.95 20.00 3.68
C THR A 151 12.62 21.49 3.76
N ASP A 152 12.84 22.25 2.67
CA ASP A 152 12.41 23.64 2.57
C ASP A 152 10.90 23.70 2.34
N GLU A 153 10.19 24.39 3.24
CA GLU A 153 8.74 24.46 3.24
C GLU A 153 8.18 25.14 1.98
N LYS A 154 8.86 26.17 1.50
CA LYS A 154 8.43 26.91 0.31
C LYS A 154 8.62 26.05 -0.94
N GLU A 155 9.77 25.39 -1.09
CA GLU A 155 10.01 24.45 -2.19
C GLU A 155 9.03 23.27 -2.16
N ARG A 156 8.66 22.77 -0.97
CA ARG A 156 7.68 21.69 -0.83
C ARG A 156 6.28 22.11 -1.29
N GLU A 157 5.85 23.34 -0.98
CA GLU A 157 4.58 23.87 -1.50
C GLU A 157 4.66 24.08 -3.02
N GLU A 158 5.77 24.59 -3.55
CA GLU A 158 5.98 24.73 -5.00
C GLU A 158 5.94 23.37 -5.72
N VAL A 159 6.58 22.33 -5.17
CA VAL A 159 6.51 20.95 -5.67
C VAL A 159 5.09 20.40 -5.62
N THR A 160 4.37 20.67 -4.53
CA THR A 160 2.97 20.24 -4.37
C THR A 160 2.07 20.87 -5.44
N GLN A 161 2.21 22.18 -5.68
CA GLN A 161 1.46 22.85 -6.74
C GLN A 161 1.89 22.38 -8.13
N GLU A 162 3.19 22.20 -8.37
CA GLU A 162 3.73 21.73 -9.64
C GLU A 162 3.13 20.37 -10.05
N CYS A 163 3.18 19.37 -9.16
CA CYS A 163 2.59 18.06 -9.47
C CYS A 163 1.06 18.12 -9.53
N SER A 164 0.40 18.86 -8.63
CA SER A 164 -1.06 18.99 -8.64
C SER A 164 -1.57 19.62 -9.93
N ASN A 165 -0.90 20.64 -10.46
CA ASN A 165 -1.29 21.27 -11.74
C ASN A 165 -1.30 20.28 -12.91
N VAL A 166 -0.28 19.42 -13.00
CA VAL A 166 -0.24 18.37 -14.04
C VAL A 166 -1.34 17.33 -13.80
N LEU A 167 -1.52 16.90 -12.54
CA LEU A 167 -2.51 15.89 -12.19
C LEU A 167 -3.94 16.37 -12.40
N ARG A 168 -4.24 17.66 -12.23
CA ARG A 168 -5.57 18.21 -12.53
C ARG A 168 -5.94 17.99 -14.00
N GLU A 169 -4.98 18.12 -14.92
CA GLU A 169 -5.23 17.87 -16.34
C GLU A 169 -5.25 16.38 -16.69
N VAL A 170 -4.32 15.60 -16.14
CA VAL A 170 -4.21 14.15 -16.43
C VAL A 170 -5.39 13.36 -15.85
N CYS A 171 -5.83 13.71 -14.64
CA CYS A 171 -6.91 13.03 -13.94
C CYS A 171 -8.29 13.61 -14.30
N ARG A 172 -8.37 14.71 -15.06
CA ARG A 172 -9.66 15.32 -15.42
C ARG A 172 -10.54 14.33 -16.16
N ASN A 173 -11.78 14.18 -15.71
CA ASN A 173 -12.79 13.40 -16.43
C ASN A 173 -13.78 14.31 -17.17
N PRO A 174 -14.46 13.81 -18.22
CA PRO A 174 -15.45 14.57 -18.98
C PRO A 174 -16.65 15.07 -18.14
N GLY A 175 -16.89 14.49 -16.97
CA GLY A 175 -17.95 14.90 -16.04
C GLY A 175 -17.61 16.13 -15.19
N GLY A 176 -16.41 16.70 -15.33
CA GLY A 176 -16.00 17.90 -14.60
C GLY A 176 -15.37 17.63 -13.24
N GLY A 177 -15.00 16.38 -12.94
CA GLY A 177 -14.22 16.00 -11.77
C GLY A 177 -12.86 15.42 -12.14
N GLU A 178 -12.21 14.80 -11.16
CA GLU A 178 -10.94 14.10 -11.32
C GLU A 178 -11.11 12.61 -11.00
N THR A 179 -10.38 11.75 -11.69
CA THR A 179 -10.40 10.30 -11.52
C THR A 179 -8.99 9.76 -11.37
N ILE A 180 -8.72 9.11 -10.24
CA ILE A 180 -7.42 8.54 -9.90
C ILE A 180 -7.41 7.05 -10.29
N SER A 181 -6.37 6.64 -11.02
CA SER A 181 -6.21 5.30 -11.60
C SER A 181 -5.64 4.31 -10.59
N TYR A 182 -6.44 3.93 -9.60
CA TYR A 182 -6.06 2.86 -8.69
C TYR A 182 -6.02 1.51 -9.41
N VAL A 183 -5.05 0.69 -9.03
CA VAL A 183 -4.96 -0.73 -9.40
C VAL A 183 -4.88 -1.52 -8.12
N ARG A 184 -5.84 -2.44 -7.93
CA ARG A 184 -5.97 -3.23 -6.70
C ARG A 184 -5.52 -4.64 -6.97
N LEU A 185 -4.48 -5.09 -6.26
CA LEU A 185 -4.07 -6.48 -6.19
C LEU A 185 -4.81 -7.14 -5.03
N ARG A 186 -5.58 -8.19 -5.32
CA ARG A 186 -6.28 -8.99 -4.31
C ARG A 186 -5.87 -10.44 -4.38
N ALA A 187 -5.73 -11.08 -3.23
CA ALA A 187 -5.46 -12.50 -3.15
C ALA A 187 -6.21 -13.18 -2.00
N ILE A 188 -6.44 -14.47 -2.18
CA ILE A 188 -6.92 -15.40 -1.17
C ILE A 188 -5.94 -16.55 -1.12
N ALA A 189 -5.40 -16.81 0.07
CA ALA A 189 -4.44 -17.86 0.33
C ALA A 189 -4.86 -18.68 1.56
N ARG A 190 -4.58 -19.97 1.54
CA ARG A 190 -4.94 -20.91 2.61
C ARG A 190 -3.69 -21.51 3.21
N LYS A 191 -3.66 -21.56 4.54
CA LYS A 191 -2.71 -22.41 5.24
C LYS A 191 -3.17 -23.86 5.08
N PRO A 192 -2.30 -24.79 4.64
CA PRO A 192 -2.63 -26.22 4.60
C PRO A 192 -3.10 -26.77 5.96
N GLU A 193 -3.76 -27.93 5.93
CA GLU A 193 -4.16 -28.69 7.13
C GLU A 193 -2.94 -29.29 7.86
#